data_AF-A0A1Q3SI28-F1
#
_entry.id   AF-A0A1Q3SI28-F1
#
_cell.length_a   1.000
_cell.length_b   1.000
_cell.length_c   1.000
_cell.angle_alpha   90.00
_cell.angle_beta   90.00
_cell.angle_gamma   90.00
#
_symmetry.space_group_name_H-M   'P 1'
#
loop_
_entity.id
_entity.type
_entity.pdbx_description
1 polymer ?
#
loop_
_entity_poly.entity_id
_entity_poly.type
_entity_poly.pdbx_seq_one_letter_code
_entity_poly.pdbx_strand_id
1 'polypeptide(L)'
;MAGTKKLYFILMVSVALNIFIIGYIAGDFIHKPEWPQNSVLIPQGVFKSLPEQNQKALAEAIKKQQQEIAANHNEILKLRLEIARTLAEDPLDQRQLSALFEKMSQLSNRNMTLAQQGLYQTLVQLPKAQRLKIAKALADSAQKSQRPPISGMKNS
;
A
#
# COMPACT_ATOMS: atom_id res chain seq x y z
N MET A 1 -25.80 -7.60 -34.65
CA MET A 1 -25.20 -8.48 -33.61
C MET A 1 -24.03 -7.79 -32.88
N ALA A 2 -24.24 -6.59 -32.31
CA ALA A 2 -23.17 -5.82 -31.64
C ALA A 2 -23.38 -5.64 -30.12
N GLY A 3 -24.60 -5.92 -29.61
CA GLY A 3 -24.95 -5.68 -28.20
C GLY A 3 -24.39 -6.71 -27.21
N THR A 4 -24.25 -7.98 -27.62
CA THR A 4 -23.81 -9.06 -26.72
C THR A 4 -22.35 -8.91 -26.31
N LYS A 5 -21.45 -8.52 -27.22
CA LYS A 5 -20.01 -8.36 -26.93
C LYS A 5 -19.73 -7.26 -25.89
N LYS A 6 -20.49 -6.14 -25.94
CA LYS A 6 -20.39 -5.08 -24.93
C LYS A 6 -20.87 -5.55 -23.56
N LEU A 7 -21.96 -6.31 -23.52
CA LEU A 7 -22.49 -6.87 -22.28
C LEU A 7 -21.49 -7.84 -21.62
N TYR A 8 -20.88 -8.73 -22.40
CA TYR A 8 -19.86 -9.65 -21.90
C TYR A 8 -18.60 -8.94 -21.41
N PHE A 9 -18.20 -7.84 -22.06
CA PHE A 9 -17.05 -7.06 -21.64
C PHE A 9 -17.30 -6.37 -20.28
N ILE A 10 -18.46 -5.75 -20.10
CA ILE A 10 -18.86 -5.13 -18.83
C ILE A 10 -18.93 -6.19 -17.71
N LEU A 11 -19.50 -7.36 -18.02
CA LEU A 11 -19.58 -8.48 -17.08
C LEU A 11 -18.18 -8.96 -16.67
N MET A 12 -17.25 -9.11 -17.62
CA MET A 12 -15.87 -9.51 -17.35
C MET A 12 -15.14 -8.51 -16.46
N VAL A 13 -15.29 -7.21 -16.74
CA VAL A 13 -14.67 -6.15 -15.92
C VAL A 13 -15.25 -6.15 -14.50
N SER A 14 -16.57 -6.30 -14.37
CA SER A 14 -17.24 -6.38 -13.06
C SER A 14 -16.78 -7.60 -12.24
N VAL A 15 -16.67 -8.77 -12.87
CA VAL A 15 -16.21 -10.00 -12.20
C VAL A 15 -14.73 -9.88 -11.81
N ALA A 16 -13.88 -9.38 -12.70
CA ALA A 16 -12.46 -9.20 -12.42
C ALA A 16 -12.23 -8.21 -11.27
N LEU A 17 -12.99 -7.11 -11.23
CA LEU A 17 -12.90 -6.11 -10.17
C LEU A 17 -13.38 -6.69 -8.83
N ASN A 18 -14.47 -7.46 -8.82
CA ASN A 18 -14.96 -8.12 -7.62
C ASN A 18 -13.96 -9.13 -7.07
N ILE A 19 -13.36 -9.97 -7.93
CA ILE A 19 -12.32 -10.94 -7.51
C ILE A 19 -11.08 -10.20 -7.00
N PHE A 20 -10.69 -9.10 -7.63
CA PHE A 20 -9.56 -8.28 -7.20
C PHE A 20 -9.80 -7.67 -5.81
N ILE A 21 -11.00 -7.13 -5.57
CA ILE A 21 -11.37 -6.55 -4.27
C ILE A 21 -11.42 -7.64 -3.19
N ILE A 22 -12.07 -8.78 -3.47
CA ILE A 22 -12.16 -9.90 -2.52
C ILE A 22 -10.78 -10.49 -2.24
N GLY A 23 -9.94 -10.67 -3.26
CA GLY A 23 -8.56 -11.15 -3.09
C GLY A 23 -7.70 -10.19 -2.28
N TYR A 24 -7.88 -8.88 -2.47
CA TYR A 24 -7.19 -7.87 -1.68
C TYR A 24 -7.64 -7.85 -0.21
N ILE A 25 -8.94 -7.97 0.06
CA ILE A 25 -9.50 -8.02 1.42
C ILE A 25 -9.12 -9.34 2.12
N ALA A 26 -9.23 -10.48 1.42
CA ALA A 26 -8.87 -11.78 1.96
C ALA A 26 -7.36 -11.90 2.26
N GLY A 27 -6.52 -11.26 1.45
CA GLY A 27 -5.08 -11.15 1.71
C GLY A 27 -4.77 -10.35 2.99
N ASP A 28 -5.60 -9.36 3.31
CA ASP A 28 -5.47 -8.53 4.52
C ASP A 28 -6.00 -9.25 5.78
N PHE A 29 -7.09 -10.03 5.66
CA PHE A 29 -7.74 -10.72 6.80
C PHE A 29 -7.03 -12.01 7.27
N ILE A 30 -6.17 -12.63 6.45
CA ILE A 30 -5.45 -13.86 6.85
C ILE A 30 -4.26 -13.54 7.79
N HIS A 31 -3.88 -12.27 7.98
CA HIS A 31 -2.88 -11.88 8.96
C HIS A 31 -3.55 -11.47 10.29
N LYS A 32 -3.44 -12.35 11.30
CA LYS A 32 -3.82 -12.10 12.71
C LYS A 32 -3.15 -10.81 13.27
N PRO A 33 -3.73 -10.17 14.32
CA PRO A 33 -3.33 -8.86 14.79
C PRO A 33 -2.02 -8.92 15.58
N GLU A 34 -0.89 -9.04 14.90
CA GLU A 34 0.44 -8.81 15.45
C GLU A 34 1.06 -7.59 14.79
N TRP A 35 0.68 -6.39 15.25
CA TRP A 35 1.22 -5.11 14.76
C TRP A 35 0.95 -4.90 13.26
N PRO A 36 1.05 -3.68 12.71
CA PRO A 36 0.79 -3.47 11.29
C PRO A 36 1.93 -4.11 10.46
N GLN A 37 1.81 -5.41 10.19
CA GLN A 37 2.78 -6.20 9.42
C GLN A 37 2.96 -5.67 7.99
N ASN A 38 2.01 -4.87 7.51
CA ASN A 38 2.00 -4.28 6.17
C ASN A 38 2.12 -2.75 6.19
N SER A 39 2.81 -2.19 7.19
CA SER A 39 3.12 -0.76 7.14
C SER A 39 4.05 -0.53 5.93
N VAL A 40 3.50 0.03 4.85
CA VAL A 40 4.25 0.62 3.72
C VAL A 40 5.33 1.59 4.24
N LEU A 41 5.15 2.06 5.47
CA LEU A 41 6.07 2.87 6.23
C LEU A 41 7.46 2.26 6.41
N ILE A 42 7.61 0.97 6.74
CA ILE A 42 8.92 0.38 7.07
C ILE A 42 8.96 -1.08 6.60
N PRO A 43 9.86 -1.46 5.68
CA PRO A 43 10.07 -2.87 5.34
C PRO A 43 10.37 -3.64 6.63
N GLN A 44 9.68 -4.75 6.89
CA GLN A 44 9.81 -5.50 8.17
C GLN A 44 11.27 -5.82 8.55
N GLY A 45 12.16 -5.99 7.56
CA GLY A 45 13.59 -6.21 7.78
C GLY A 45 14.33 -5.03 8.41
N VAL A 46 13.87 -3.79 8.19
CA VAL A 46 14.44 -2.59 8.81
C VAL A 46 14.02 -2.47 10.27
N PHE A 47 12.76 -2.79 10.59
CA PHE A 47 12.27 -2.74 11.97
C PHE A 47 12.95 -3.80 12.86
N LYS A 48 13.07 -5.04 12.37
CA LYS A 48 13.71 -6.14 13.11
C LYS A 48 15.23 -6.01 13.25
N SER A 49 15.88 -5.16 12.46
CA SER A 49 17.33 -4.93 12.53
C SER A 49 17.74 -3.81 13.48
N LEU A 50 16.77 -3.10 14.08
CA LEU A 50 17.01 -2.10 15.11
C LEU A 50 17.19 -2.75 16.50
N PRO A 51 18.06 -2.21 17.36
CA PRO A 51 18.10 -2.58 18.77
C PRO A 51 16.76 -2.29 19.48
N GLU A 52 16.37 -3.09 20.48
CA GLU A 52 15.08 -2.97 21.18
C GLU A 52 14.76 -1.56 21.68
N GLN A 53 15.77 -0.83 22.17
CA GLN A 53 15.62 0.54 22.65
C GLN A 53 15.13 1.49 21.53
N ASN A 54 15.59 1.26 20.31
CA ASN A 54 15.23 2.05 19.12
C ASN A 54 13.93 1.55 18.47
N GLN A 55 13.58 0.27 18.66
CA GLN A 55 12.27 -0.26 18.29
C GLN A 55 11.15 0.40 19.11
N LYS A 56 11.36 0.64 20.41
CA LYS A 56 10.39 1.34 21.26
C LYS A 56 10.18 2.79 20.83
N ALA A 57 11.27 3.53 20.58
CA ALA A 57 11.19 4.91 20.10
C ALA A 57 10.47 5.01 18.74
N LEU A 58 10.76 4.06 17.83
CA LEU A 58 10.10 3.97 16.54
C LEU A 58 8.62 3.57 16.67
N ALA A 59 8.30 2.64 17.58
CA ALA A 59 6.94 2.23 17.86
C ALA A 59 6.10 3.39 18.42
N GLU A 60 6.65 4.24 19.29
CA GLU A 60 5.96 5.42 19.80
C GLU A 60 5.74 6.49 18.72
N ALA A 61 6.74 6.69 17.84
CA ALA A 61 6.59 7.59 16.70
C ALA A 61 5.49 7.10 15.73
N ILE A 62 5.46 5.80 15.45
CA ILE A 62 4.41 5.18 14.63
C ILE A 62 3.06 5.27 15.33
N LYS A 63 2.98 5.05 16.64
CA LYS A 63 1.74 5.11 17.42
C LYS A 63 1.09 6.49 17.36
N LYS A 64 1.87 7.57 17.39
CA LYS A 64 1.37 8.94 17.20
C LYS A 64 0.78 9.14 15.80
N GLN A 65 1.38 8.54 14.77
CA GLN A 65 0.88 8.59 13.40
C GLN A 65 -0.26 7.61 13.13
N GLN A 66 -0.44 6.61 13.99
CA GLN A 66 -1.39 5.52 13.82
C GLN A 66 -2.84 6.00 13.81
N GLN A 67 -3.18 7.03 14.59
CA GLN A 67 -4.51 7.64 14.57
C GLN A 67 -4.81 8.33 13.24
N GLU A 68 -3.86 9.08 12.70
CA GLU A 68 -4.00 9.73 11.38
C GLU A 68 -4.05 8.70 10.25
N ILE A 69 -3.21 7.66 10.31
CA ILE A 69 -3.20 6.57 9.33
C ILE A 69 -4.52 5.79 9.37
N ALA A 70 -5.05 5.50 10.56
CA ALA A 70 -6.33 4.82 10.71
C ALA A 70 -7.50 5.65 10.18
N ALA A 71 -7.50 6.97 10.43
CA ALA A 71 -8.48 7.88 9.86
C ALA A 71 -8.42 7.87 8.33
N ASN A 72 -7.22 7.98 7.76
CA ASN A 72 -7.02 7.98 6.31
C ASN A 72 -7.38 6.63 5.67
N HIS A 73 -7.16 5.51 6.37
CA HIS A 73 -7.57 4.18 5.90
C HIS A 73 -9.09 4.09 5.74
N ASN A 74 -9.85 4.53 6.75
CA ASN A 74 -11.31 4.56 6.68
C ASN A 74 -11.81 5.45 5.54
N GLU A 75 -11.14 6.57 5.29
CA GLU A 75 -11.50 7.47 4.19
C GLU A 75 -11.21 6.86 2.81
N ILE A 76 -10.09 6.12 2.67
CA ILE A 76 -9.79 5.36 1.45
C ILE A 76 -10.85 4.28 1.20
N LEU A 77 -11.32 3.57 2.24
CA LEU A 77 -12.38 2.58 2.09
C LEU A 77 -13.69 3.21 1.60
N LYS A 78 -14.07 4.37 2.15
CA LYS A 78 -15.24 5.13 1.69
C LYS A 78 -15.11 5.54 0.22
N LEU A 79 -13.96 6.06 -0.16
CA LEU A 79 -13.67 6.44 -1.55
C LEU A 79 -13.77 5.26 -2.52
N ARG A 80 -13.26 4.09 -2.13
CA ARG A 80 -13.39 2.87 -2.95
C ARG A 80 -14.85 2.47 -3.17
N LEU A 81 -15.68 2.58 -2.12
CA LEU A 81 -17.11 2.31 -2.23
C LEU A 81 -17.82 3.34 -3.12
N GLU A 82 -17.46 4.62 -3.01
CA GLU A 82 -18.00 5.69 -3.86
C GLU A 82 -17.59 5.54 -5.32
N ILE A 83 -16.35 5.16 -5.60
CA ILE A 83 -15.87 4.84 -6.95
C ILE A 83 -16.67 3.67 -7.52
N ALA A 84 -16.86 2.60 -6.74
CA ALA A 84 -17.64 1.44 -7.18
C ALA A 84 -19.10 1.80 -7.49
N ARG A 85 -19.71 2.67 -6.69
CA ARG A 85 -21.07 3.19 -6.95
C ARG A 85 -21.13 4.03 -8.22
N THR A 86 -20.22 4.99 -8.36
CA THR A 86 -20.15 5.88 -9.54
C THR A 86 -19.94 5.08 -10.84
N LEU A 87 -19.13 4.03 -10.79
CA LEU A 87 -18.92 3.13 -11.93
C LEU A 87 -20.16 2.30 -12.32
N ALA A 88 -21.10 2.11 -11.39
CA ALA A 88 -22.33 1.36 -11.63
C ALA A 88 -23.48 2.24 -12.16
N GLU A 89 -23.29 3.57 -12.22
CA GLU A 89 -24.29 4.50 -12.75
C GLU A 89 -24.37 4.48 -14.27
N ASP A 90 -25.57 4.68 -14.81
CA ASP A 90 -25.82 4.87 -16.24
C ASP A 90 -26.72 6.11 -16.44
N PRO A 91 -26.22 7.19 -17.07
CA PRO A 91 -24.89 7.33 -17.67
C PRO A 91 -23.77 7.47 -16.63
N LEU A 92 -22.56 7.02 -16.99
CA LEU A 92 -21.36 7.20 -16.17
C LEU A 92 -21.03 8.69 -15.99
N ASP A 93 -21.02 9.18 -14.75
CA ASP A 93 -20.49 10.50 -14.42
C ASP A 93 -18.95 10.48 -14.37
N GLN A 94 -18.32 10.79 -15.50
CA GLN A 94 -16.86 10.85 -15.62
C GLN A 94 -16.23 11.95 -14.74
N ARG A 95 -16.94 13.05 -14.48
CA ARG A 95 -16.42 14.16 -13.67
C ARG A 95 -16.35 13.75 -12.21
N GLN A 96 -17.42 13.13 -11.71
CA GLN A 96 -17.46 12.58 -10.37
C GLN A 96 -16.40 11.49 -10.18
N LEU A 97 -16.28 10.56 -11.13
CA LEU A 97 -15.28 9.51 -11.06
C LEU A 97 -13.85 10.06 -11.01
N SER A 98 -13.54 11.06 -11.84
CA SER A 98 -12.23 11.74 -11.83
C SER A 98 -11.94 12.40 -10.48
N ALA A 99 -12.92 13.09 -9.90
CA ALA A 99 -12.76 13.75 -8.60
C ALA A 99 -12.50 12.74 -7.47
N LEU A 100 -13.16 11.58 -7.51
CA LEU A 100 -12.95 10.51 -6.52
C LEU A 100 -11.54 9.92 -6.61
N PHE A 101 -11.02 9.68 -7.82
CA PHE A 101 -9.64 9.22 -8.01
C PHE A 101 -8.62 10.26 -7.56
N GLU A 102 -8.86 11.54 -7.85
CA GLU A 102 -7.99 12.62 -7.40
C GLU A 102 -7.94 12.69 -5.86
N LYS A 103 -9.10 12.62 -5.20
CA LYS A 103 -9.19 12.59 -3.74
C LYS A 103 -8.46 11.37 -3.15
N MET A 104 -8.58 10.20 -3.78
CA MET A 104 -7.87 8.99 -3.35
C MET A 104 -6.35 9.13 -3.52
N SER A 105 -5.88 9.77 -4.60
CA SER A 105 -4.47 10.06 -4.85
C SER A 105 -3.89 11.03 -3.81
N GLN A 106 -4.62 12.11 -3.51
CA GLN A 106 -4.23 13.09 -2.47
C GLN A 106 -4.08 12.43 -1.09
N LEU A 107 -5.03 11.59 -0.68
CA LEU A 107 -4.96 10.84 0.58
C LEU A 107 -3.77 9.87 0.62
N SER A 108 -3.51 9.19 -0.50
CA SER A 108 -2.38 8.26 -0.62
C SER A 108 -1.04 8.99 -0.50
N ASN A 109 -0.89 10.14 -1.16
CA ASN A 109 0.30 10.99 -1.06
C ASN A 109 0.49 11.56 0.35
N ARG A 110 -0.59 11.97 1.02
CA ARG A 110 -0.54 12.44 2.40
C ARG A 110 -0.06 11.34 3.35
N ASN A 111 -0.60 10.13 3.22
CA ASN A 111 -0.14 8.97 3.99
C ASN A 111 1.34 8.66 3.76
N MET A 112 1.79 8.67 2.50
CA MET A 112 3.19 8.45 2.16
C MET A 112 4.09 9.54 2.76
N THR A 113 3.66 10.80 2.73
CA THR A 113 4.43 11.93 3.28
C THR A 113 4.59 11.81 4.80
N LEU A 114 3.49 11.49 5.51
CA LEU A 114 3.53 11.25 6.95
C LEU A 114 4.48 10.10 7.29
N ALA A 115 4.44 9.04 6.47
CA ALA A 115 5.30 7.89 6.65
C ALA A 115 6.78 8.22 6.51
N GLN A 116 7.13 8.96 5.45
CA GLN A 116 8.48 9.40 5.18
C GLN A 116 9.00 10.34 6.28
N GLN A 117 8.15 11.23 6.80
CA GLN A 117 8.49 12.07 7.94
C GLN A 117 8.77 11.26 9.21
N GLY A 118 7.93 10.28 9.53
CA GLY A 118 8.14 9.42 10.71
C GLY A 118 9.43 8.62 10.62
N LEU A 119 9.70 8.06 9.44
CA LEU A 119 10.97 7.40 9.13
C LEU A 119 12.16 8.36 9.30
N TYR A 120 12.10 9.53 8.69
CA TYR A 120 13.17 10.54 8.75
C TYR A 120 13.50 10.91 10.20
N GLN A 121 12.48 11.26 10.99
CA GLN A 121 12.63 11.62 12.40
C GLN A 121 13.28 10.50 13.22
N THR A 122 12.97 9.24 12.90
CA THR A 122 13.61 8.10 13.55
C THR A 122 15.07 7.95 13.12
N LEU A 123 15.34 7.99 11.80
CA LEU A 123 16.67 7.76 11.26
C LEU A 123 17.69 8.80 11.75
N VAL A 124 17.30 10.07 11.89
CA VAL A 124 18.22 11.12 12.37
C VAL A 124 18.66 10.94 13.82
N GLN A 125 17.87 10.25 14.64
CA GLN A 125 18.19 9.96 16.03
C GLN A 125 19.11 8.73 16.19
N LEU A 126 19.29 7.93 15.13
CA LEU A 126 20.08 6.71 15.20
C LEU A 126 21.60 6.99 15.14
N PRO A 127 22.42 6.21 15.89
CA PRO A 127 23.87 6.22 15.74
C PRO A 127 24.30 5.93 14.30
N LYS A 128 25.43 6.52 13.86
CA LYS A 128 25.97 6.36 12.49
C LYS A 128 26.08 4.89 12.07
N ALA A 129 26.55 4.01 12.96
CA ALA A 129 26.67 2.58 12.68
C ALA A 129 25.33 1.90 12.33
N GLN A 130 24.23 2.33 12.94
CA GLN A 130 22.90 1.78 12.68
C GLN A 130 22.32 2.34 11.38
N ARG A 131 22.50 3.65 11.12
CA ARG A 131 22.14 4.26 9.83
C ARG A 131 22.82 3.57 8.65
N LEU A 132 24.08 3.17 8.80
CA LEU A 132 24.82 2.43 7.77
C LEU A 132 24.24 1.05 7.50
N LYS A 133 23.78 0.32 8.53
CA LYS A 133 23.10 -0.97 8.35
C LYS A 133 21.81 -0.82 7.55
N ILE A 134 21.02 0.20 7.87
CA ILE A 134 19.76 0.49 7.17
C ILE A 134 20.03 0.91 5.72
N ALA A 135 21.01 1.78 5.49
CA ALA A 135 21.41 2.19 4.14
C ALA A 135 21.83 1.00 3.27
N LYS A 136 22.59 0.06 3.84
CA LYS A 136 22.98 -1.19 3.16
C LYS A 136 21.75 -2.04 2.82
N ALA A 137 20.85 -2.25 3.77
CA ALA A 137 19.63 -3.02 3.53
C ALA A 137 18.74 -2.41 2.44
N LEU A 138 18.62 -1.07 2.41
CA LEU A 138 17.90 -0.35 1.36
C LEU A 138 18.55 -0.56 -0.01
N ALA A 139 19.86 -0.41 -0.11
CA ALA A 139 20.61 -0.62 -1.35
C ALA A 139 20.47 -2.06 -1.87
N ASP A 140 20.63 -3.05 -0.99
CA ASP A 140 20.50 -4.48 -1.33
C ASP A 140 19.10 -4.81 -1.85
N SER A 141 18.06 -4.23 -1.24
CA SER A 141 16.66 -4.41 -1.67
C SER A 141 16.39 -3.79 -3.04
N ALA A 142 16.91 -2.60 -3.31
CA ALA A 142 16.78 -1.92 -4.60
C ALA A 142 17.47 -2.73 -5.71
N GLN A 143 18.68 -3.23 -5.45
CA GLN A 143 19.39 -4.08 -6.40
C GLN A 143 18.65 -5.40 -6.68
N LYS A 144 18.06 -6.02 -5.66
CA LYS A 144 17.27 -7.25 -5.84
C LYS A 144 16.03 -7.01 -6.71
N SER A 145 15.38 -5.86 -6.57
CA SER A 145 14.21 -5.50 -7.39
C SER A 145 14.54 -5.21 -8.85
N GLN A 146 15.80 -4.85 -9.15
CA GLN A 146 16.30 -4.60 -10.50
C GLN A 146 16.78 -5.87 -11.23
N ARG A 147 16.92 -7.00 -10.52
CA ARG A 147 17.27 -8.27 -11.16
C ARG A 147 16.03 -8.84 -11.86
N PRO A 148 16.06 -9.10 -13.18
CA PRO A 148 14.93 -9.72 -13.86
C PRO A 148 14.65 -11.10 -13.24
N PRO A 149 13.39 -11.57 -13.22
CA PRO A 149 13.11 -12.94 -12.81
C PRO A 149 13.93 -13.87 -13.71
N ILE A 150 14.68 -14.79 -13.12
CA ILE A 150 15.39 -15.83 -13.87
C ILE A 150 14.31 -16.69 -14.52
N SER A 151 13.93 -16.30 -15.75
CA SER A 151 13.13 -17.11 -16.65
C SER A 151 13.85 -18.44 -16.82
N GLY A 152 13.09 -19.52 -16.70
CA GLY A 152 13.58 -20.88 -16.59
C GLY A 152 14.63 -21.24 -17.63
N MET A 153 15.89 -21.29 -17.18
CA MET A 153 16.87 -22.20 -17.74
C MET A 153 16.63 -23.58 -17.10
N LYS A 154 15.74 -24.35 -17.71
CA LYS A 154 15.96 -25.80 -17.81
C LYS A 154 15.85 -26.15 -19.28
N ASN A 155 17.04 -26.31 -19.83
CA ASN A 155 17.35 -26.77 -21.17
C ASN A 155 16.78 -28.18 -21.42
N SER A 156 16.43 -28.39 -22.69
CA SER A 156 16.51 -29.64 -23.47
C SER A 156 15.95 -30.93 -22.89
#